data_AF-A0AAN4YNT3-F1
#
_entry.id   AF-A0AAN4YNT3-F1
#
_cell.length_a   1.000
_cell.length_b   1.000
_cell.length_c   1.000
_cell.angle_alpha   90.00
_cell.angle_beta   90.00
_cell.angle_gamma   90.00
#
_symmetry.space_group_name_H-M   'P 1'
#
loop_
_entity.id
_entity.type
_entity.pdbx_description
1 polymer ?
#
loop_
_entity_poly.entity_id
_entity_poly.type
_entity_poly.pdbx_seq_one_letter_code
_entity_poly.pdbx_strand_id
1 'polypeptide(L)'
;MLVQANGKTPVQAFSRSPFRTRRDFQDACRALLDPLVPRFTAGCSRVKIGSSTTRFDEGGAQIEGFARPLWGLAALLGGGYQYPEAVRWYQGLINGTDPHSPEYWGDIEDLDQRMVEMCPLGFALAVAPHVFWDPLTIQQKHNVANWLASINEREMPNTNWYDPTQRMVA
;
A
#
# COMPACT_ATOMS: atom_id res chain seq x y z
N MET A 1 0.86 -2.72 -40.18
CA MET A 1 2.10 -2.65 -39.39
C MET A 1 1.84 -3.25 -38.02
N LEU A 2 2.36 -4.45 -37.77
CA LEU A 2 2.29 -5.10 -36.46
C LEU A 2 3.40 -4.50 -35.59
N VAL A 3 3.04 -3.91 -34.45
CA VAL A 3 4.01 -3.50 -33.43
C VAL A 3 4.59 -4.78 -32.82
N GLN A 4 5.78 -5.18 -33.27
CA GLN A 4 6.60 -6.14 -32.56
C GLN A 4 7.14 -5.46 -31.30
N ALA A 5 6.61 -5.82 -30.14
CA ALA A 5 7.21 -5.47 -28.86
C ALA A 5 8.51 -6.27 -28.68
N ASN A 6 9.61 -5.77 -29.24
CA ASN A 6 10.95 -6.38 -29.17
C ASN A 6 11.67 -6.16 -27.81
N GLY A 7 10.94 -5.81 -26.75
CA GLY A 7 11.52 -5.64 -25.43
C GLY A 7 11.70 -6.99 -24.73
N LYS A 8 12.90 -7.58 -24.77
CA LYS A 8 13.26 -8.58 -23.76
C LYS A 8 13.39 -7.86 -22.42
N THR A 9 12.32 -7.83 -21.63
CA THR A 9 12.41 -7.38 -20.23
C THR A 9 13.47 -8.23 -19.54
N PRO A 10 14.50 -7.64 -18.92
CA PRO A 10 15.52 -8.39 -18.20
C PRO A 10 14.87 -9.32 -17.19
N VAL A 11 15.39 -10.55 -17.08
CA VAL A 11 14.89 -11.53 -16.10
C VAL A 11 15.07 -10.94 -14.70
N GLN A 12 13.96 -10.71 -14.02
CA GLN A 12 13.94 -10.14 -12.68
C GLN A 12 14.29 -11.21 -11.63
N ALA A 13 14.90 -10.80 -10.52
CA ALA A 13 15.28 -11.71 -9.44
C ALA A 13 14.09 -12.51 -8.88
N PHE A 14 12.90 -11.88 -8.79
CA PHE A 14 11.65 -12.54 -8.44
C PHE A 14 11.36 -13.77 -9.32
N SER A 15 11.47 -13.63 -10.64
CA SER A 15 11.19 -14.70 -11.61
C SER A 15 12.22 -15.83 -11.61
N ARG A 16 13.34 -15.67 -10.91
CA ARG A 16 14.36 -16.72 -10.74
C ARG A 16 14.16 -17.55 -9.47
N SER A 17 13.26 -17.14 -8.58
CA SER A 17 13.03 -17.86 -7.33
C SER A 17 12.43 -19.25 -7.61
N PRO A 18 12.96 -20.33 -7.00
CA PRO A 18 12.42 -21.68 -7.18
C PRO A 18 11.13 -21.93 -6.37
N PHE A 19 10.77 -21.04 -5.43
CA PHE A 19 9.57 -21.13 -4.59
C PHE A 19 9.38 -22.47 -3.86
N ARG A 20 10.46 -23.07 -3.35
CA ARG A 20 10.42 -24.37 -2.66
C ARG A 20 10.52 -24.26 -1.14
N THR A 21 11.23 -23.24 -0.67
CA THR A 21 11.52 -23.04 0.75
C THR A 21 10.97 -21.71 1.22
N ARG A 22 10.76 -21.55 2.54
CA ARG A 22 10.40 -20.26 3.14
C ARG A 22 11.34 -19.14 2.71
N ARG A 23 12.64 -19.43 2.63
CA ARG A 23 13.66 -18.47 2.19
C ARG A 23 13.45 -18.03 0.74
N ASP A 24 13.08 -18.94 -0.16
CA ASP A 24 12.82 -18.61 -1.57
C ASP A 24 11.64 -17.62 -1.71
N PHE A 25 10.60 -17.77 -0.89
CA PHE A 25 9.48 -16.82 -0.84
C PHE A 25 9.89 -15.48 -0.24
N GLN A 26 10.70 -15.48 0.82
CA GLN A 26 11.23 -14.25 1.43
C GLN A 26 12.12 -13.47 0.45
N ASP A 27 13.04 -14.15 -0.23
CA ASP A 27 13.93 -13.54 -1.22
C ASP A 27 13.16 -13.05 -2.45
N ALA A 28 12.12 -13.77 -2.89
CA ALA A 28 11.23 -13.32 -3.95
C ALA A 28 10.44 -12.06 -3.54
N CYS A 29 9.86 -12.04 -2.34
CA CYS A 29 9.15 -10.89 -1.82
C CYS A 29 10.07 -9.66 -1.75
N ARG A 30 11.29 -9.83 -1.21
CA ARG A 30 12.32 -8.78 -1.20
C ARG A 30 12.63 -8.27 -2.60
N ALA A 31 12.77 -9.15 -3.59
CA ALA A 31 13.02 -8.76 -4.98
C ALA A 31 11.91 -7.91 -5.61
N LEU A 32 10.69 -7.93 -5.08
CA LEU A 32 9.60 -7.01 -5.46
C LEU A 32 9.61 -5.69 -4.68
N LEU A 33 10.07 -5.72 -3.42
CA LEU A 33 10.09 -4.56 -2.52
C LEU A 33 11.29 -3.64 -2.77
N ASP A 34 12.50 -4.20 -2.98
CA ASP A 34 13.74 -3.44 -3.12
C ASP A 34 13.66 -2.38 -4.24
N PRO A 35 13.08 -2.65 -5.43
CA PRO A 35 12.99 -1.64 -6.50
C PRO A 35 12.10 -0.43 -6.16
N LEU A 36 11.27 -0.52 -5.11
CA LEU A 36 10.38 0.55 -4.67
C LEU A 36 11.09 1.58 -3.79
N VAL A 37 12.15 1.17 -3.09
CA VAL A 37 12.93 2.00 -2.16
C VAL A 37 13.35 3.36 -2.76
N PRO A 38 13.93 3.43 -3.98
CA PRO A 38 14.30 4.72 -4.57
C PRO A 38 13.12 5.52 -5.14
N ARG A 39 11.89 4.99 -5.06
CA ARG A 39 10.67 5.62 -5.62
C ARG A 39 9.78 6.27 -4.57
N PHE A 40 10.15 6.20 -3.29
CA PHE A 40 9.42 6.88 -2.23
C PHE A 40 9.53 8.40 -2.34
N THR A 41 8.46 9.10 -1.94
CA THR A 41 8.49 10.54 -1.68
C THR A 41 9.36 10.87 -0.46
N ALA A 42 9.64 12.16 -0.23
CA ALA A 42 10.51 12.60 0.86
C ALA A 42 9.95 12.20 2.24
N GLY A 43 8.64 12.34 2.45
CA GLY A 43 7.92 11.86 3.63
C GLY A 43 7.51 10.39 3.57
N CYS A 44 7.93 9.66 2.54
CA CYS A 44 7.64 8.25 2.31
C CYS A 44 6.14 7.89 2.23
N SER A 45 5.21 8.84 2.14
CA SER A 45 3.77 8.51 2.13
C SER A 45 3.31 7.95 0.79
N ARG A 46 4.11 8.09 -0.28
CA ARG A 46 3.76 7.68 -1.64
C ARG A 46 4.94 7.02 -2.34
N VAL A 47 4.64 6.12 -3.28
CA VAL A 47 5.64 5.46 -4.12
C VAL A 47 5.33 5.72 -5.59
N LYS A 48 6.26 6.37 -6.30
CA LYS A 48 6.07 6.82 -7.69
C LYS A 48 6.59 5.78 -8.69
N ILE A 49 5.70 4.90 -9.14
CA ILE A 49 5.99 3.84 -10.11
C ILE A 49 5.57 4.28 -11.53
N GLY A 50 6.50 4.87 -12.28
CA GLY A 50 6.25 5.31 -13.67
C GLY A 50 5.38 6.56 -13.80
N SER A 51 5.15 7.01 -15.04
CA SER A 51 4.36 8.21 -15.38
C SER A 51 3.24 7.88 -16.37
N SER A 52 2.52 6.77 -16.17
CA SER A 52 1.37 6.41 -17.00
C SER A 52 0.09 6.95 -16.37
N THR A 53 -0.32 8.14 -16.81
CA THR A 53 -1.56 8.80 -16.45
C THR A 53 -2.78 8.01 -16.93
N THR A 54 -3.55 7.42 -16.02
CA THR A 54 -4.92 6.96 -16.26
C THR A 54 -5.87 7.64 -15.27
N ARG A 55 -6.67 8.59 -15.80
CA ARG A 55 -7.98 9.12 -15.36
C ARG A 55 -8.32 9.45 -13.88
N PHE A 56 -7.43 9.26 -12.91
CA PHE A 56 -7.66 9.66 -11.51
C PHE A 56 -6.66 10.75 -11.09
N ASP A 57 -6.99 11.52 -10.06
CA ASP A 57 -6.08 12.54 -9.52
C ASP A 57 -4.72 11.90 -9.22
N GLU A 58 -3.62 12.63 -9.46
CA GLU A 58 -2.27 12.10 -9.19
C GLU A 58 -2.08 11.71 -7.71
N GLY A 59 -2.98 12.18 -6.82
CA GLY A 59 -3.11 11.76 -5.43
C GLY A 59 -3.65 10.34 -5.24
N GLY A 60 -4.74 9.93 -5.89
CA GLY A 60 -5.30 8.59 -5.79
C GLY A 60 -4.37 7.52 -6.39
N ALA A 61 -3.75 7.79 -7.54
CA ALA A 61 -2.88 6.83 -8.22
C ALA A 61 -1.57 6.52 -7.46
N GLN A 62 -1.09 7.44 -6.61
CA GLN A 62 0.20 7.28 -5.92
C GLN A 62 0.09 6.53 -4.58
N ILE A 63 -1.11 6.42 -3.99
CA ILE A 63 -1.30 5.59 -2.79
C ILE A 63 -1.25 4.10 -3.14
N GLU A 64 -1.65 3.71 -4.36
CA GLU A 64 -1.58 2.33 -4.84
C GLU A 64 -0.14 1.77 -4.74
N GLY A 65 0.83 2.56 -5.20
CA GLY A 65 2.25 2.18 -5.15
C GLY A 65 2.77 2.00 -3.71
N PHE A 66 2.15 2.68 -2.74
CA PHE A 66 2.47 2.54 -1.32
C PHE A 66 1.76 1.34 -0.68
N ALA A 67 0.44 1.22 -0.93
CA ALA A 67 -0.45 0.30 -0.24
C ALA A 67 -0.32 -1.13 -0.74
N ARG A 68 -0.30 -1.38 -2.06
CA ARG A 68 -0.27 -2.76 -2.59
C ARG A 68 0.95 -3.59 -2.17
N PRO A 69 2.16 -3.02 -2.05
CA PRO A 69 3.30 -3.74 -1.49
C PRO A 69 3.09 -4.25 -0.05
N LEU A 70 2.16 -3.66 0.72
CA LEU A 70 1.88 -4.08 2.10
C LEU A 70 1.40 -5.53 2.21
N TRP A 71 0.76 -6.07 1.18
CA TRP A 71 0.40 -7.50 1.15
C TRP A 71 1.62 -8.41 1.33
N GLY A 72 2.70 -8.11 0.60
CA GLY A 72 3.95 -8.85 0.70
C GLY A 72 4.74 -8.47 1.96
N LEU A 73 4.88 -7.17 2.20
CA LEU A 73 5.68 -6.65 3.31
C LEU A 73 5.14 -7.09 4.67
N ALA A 74 3.84 -6.97 4.93
CA ALA A 74 3.27 -7.36 6.21
C ALA A 74 3.36 -8.88 6.43
N ALA A 75 3.12 -9.69 5.40
CA ALA A 75 3.30 -11.14 5.48
C ALA A 75 4.77 -11.52 5.76
N LEU A 76 5.73 -10.80 5.15
CA LEU A 76 7.16 -10.99 5.37
C LEU A 76 7.54 -10.69 6.83
N LEU A 77 7.11 -9.54 7.35
CA LEU A 77 7.37 -9.07 8.72
C LEU A 77 6.65 -9.94 9.76
N GLY A 78 5.36 -10.25 9.56
CA GLY A 78 4.59 -11.16 10.41
C GLY A 78 5.17 -12.58 10.44
N GLY A 79 5.84 -12.97 9.35
CA GLY A 79 6.68 -14.17 9.28
C GLY A 79 8.04 -14.04 9.99
N GLY A 80 8.28 -13.01 10.79
CA GLY A 80 9.51 -12.82 11.56
C GLY A 80 10.76 -12.46 10.73
N TYR A 81 10.60 -12.19 9.43
CA TYR A 81 11.71 -11.71 8.61
C TYR A 81 11.96 -10.24 8.92
N GLN A 82 13.23 -9.87 9.09
CA GLN A 82 13.62 -8.48 9.33
C GLN A 82 13.92 -7.81 8.00
N TYR A 83 13.11 -6.83 7.63
CA TYR A 83 13.30 -6.03 6.41
C TYR A 83 13.59 -4.58 6.79
N PRO A 84 14.86 -4.12 6.73
CA PRO A 84 15.26 -2.80 7.23
C PRO A 84 14.50 -1.62 6.60
N GLU A 85 14.16 -1.72 5.32
CA GLU A 85 13.45 -0.66 4.59
C GLU A 85 11.96 -0.56 4.98
N ALA A 86 11.43 -1.45 5.82
CA ALA A 86 10.07 -1.37 6.37
C ALA A 86 9.82 -0.03 7.10
N VAL A 87 10.88 0.61 7.61
CA VAL A 87 10.80 1.94 8.23
C VAL A 87 10.18 2.99 7.31
N ARG A 88 10.31 2.85 5.99
CA ARG A 88 9.71 3.77 5.02
C ARG A 88 8.19 3.65 4.97
N TRP A 89 7.68 2.42 5.03
CA TRP A 89 6.24 2.19 5.12
C TRP A 89 5.68 2.66 6.47
N TYR A 90 6.43 2.49 7.55
CA TYR A 90 6.06 3.04 8.85
C TYR A 90 5.96 4.58 8.82
N GLN A 91 6.99 5.26 8.29
CA GLN A 91 7.00 6.72 8.14
C GLN A 91 5.89 7.20 7.20
N GLY A 92 5.68 6.49 6.09
CA GLY A 92 4.64 6.83 5.13
C GLY A 92 3.23 6.68 5.68
N LEU A 93 2.98 5.69 6.54
CA LEU A 93 1.71 5.54 7.24
C LEU A 93 1.43 6.75 8.15
N ILE A 94 2.44 7.19 8.91
CA ILE A 94 2.32 8.36 9.78
C ILE A 94 2.05 9.62 8.96
N ASN A 95 2.90 9.90 7.97
CA ASN A 95 2.81 11.13 7.19
C ASN A 95 1.61 11.14 6.24
N GLY A 96 1.14 9.97 5.82
CA GLY A 96 -0.02 9.81 4.96
C GLY A 96 -1.35 9.98 5.67
N THR A 97 -1.40 9.66 6.97
CA THR A 97 -2.63 9.76 7.78
C THR A 97 -2.71 11.01 8.65
N ASP A 98 -1.65 11.82 8.69
CA ASP A 98 -1.62 13.09 9.42
C ASP A 98 -2.18 14.26 8.56
N PRO A 99 -3.31 14.88 8.93
CA PRO A 99 -3.90 16.00 8.20
C PRO A 99 -3.01 17.26 8.14
N HIS A 100 -2.02 17.37 9.03
CA HIS A 100 -1.07 18.49 9.05
C HIS A 100 0.19 18.21 8.21
N SER A 101 0.35 16.97 7.73
CA SER A 101 1.48 16.60 6.89
C SER A 101 1.30 17.17 5.48
N PRO A 102 2.37 17.73 4.87
CA PRO A 102 2.34 18.12 3.47
C PRO A 102 2.17 16.93 2.52
N GLU A 103 2.39 15.70 3.01
CA GLU A 103 2.15 14.47 2.25
C GLU A 103 0.91 13.68 2.72
N TYR A 104 -0.04 14.36 3.39
CA TYR A 104 -1.33 13.80 3.75
C TYR A 104 -2.00 13.16 2.52
N TRP A 105 -2.64 12.01 2.71
CA TRP A 105 -3.32 11.32 1.62
C TRP A 105 -4.57 12.02 1.15
N GLY A 106 -5.09 12.97 1.95
CA GLY A 106 -6.35 13.65 1.71
C GLY A 106 -7.51 12.87 2.33
N ASP A 107 -8.63 13.56 2.43
CA ASP A 107 -9.88 12.98 2.89
C ASP A 107 -10.46 12.06 1.81
N ILE A 108 -11.18 11.03 2.23
CA ILE A 108 -11.84 10.10 1.31
C ILE A 108 -13.12 10.75 0.81
N GLU A 109 -13.28 10.80 -0.50
CA GLU A 109 -14.50 11.24 -1.17
C GLU A 109 -15.34 10.04 -1.64
N ASP A 110 -16.57 10.28 -2.09
CA ASP A 110 -17.41 9.20 -2.64
C ASP A 110 -16.77 8.59 -3.89
N LEU A 111 -16.84 7.27 -4.00
CA LEU A 111 -16.28 6.49 -5.11
C LEU A 111 -14.74 6.64 -5.29
N ASP A 112 -14.02 6.99 -4.23
CA ASP A 112 -12.57 7.21 -4.25
C ASP A 112 -11.78 5.88 -4.32
N GLN A 113 -10.76 5.84 -5.20
CA GLN A 113 -9.83 4.73 -5.32
C GLN A 113 -9.09 4.43 -4.00
N ARG A 114 -8.89 5.43 -3.13
CA ARG A 114 -8.29 5.27 -1.80
C ARG A 114 -9.00 4.23 -0.95
N MET A 115 -10.31 4.04 -1.13
CA MET A 115 -11.10 3.02 -0.42
C MET A 115 -10.57 1.60 -0.64
N VAL A 116 -10.19 1.27 -1.87
CA VAL A 116 -9.65 -0.05 -2.22
C VAL A 116 -8.30 -0.28 -1.53
N GLU A 117 -7.51 0.78 -1.44
CA GLU A 117 -6.15 0.75 -0.91
C GLU A 117 -6.11 0.75 0.64
N MET A 118 -7.25 0.94 1.32
CA MET A 118 -7.38 0.76 2.77
C MET A 118 -7.29 -0.70 3.21
N CYS A 119 -7.70 -1.64 2.37
CA CYS A 119 -7.65 -3.06 2.68
C CYS A 119 -6.20 -3.56 2.92
N PRO A 120 -5.21 -3.26 2.05
CA PRO A 120 -3.81 -3.53 2.34
C PRO A 120 -3.29 -2.90 3.64
N LEU A 121 -3.76 -1.70 4.00
CA LEU A 121 -3.40 -1.02 5.25
C LEU A 121 -3.94 -1.77 6.46
N GLY A 122 -5.23 -2.11 6.46
CA GLY A 122 -5.85 -2.90 7.52
C GLY A 122 -5.19 -4.27 7.70
N PHE A 123 -4.85 -4.94 6.58
CA PHE A 123 -4.08 -6.19 6.62
C PHE A 123 -2.72 -6.00 7.28
N ALA A 124 -1.98 -4.94 6.95
CA ALA A 124 -0.67 -4.68 7.53
C ALA A 124 -0.73 -4.43 9.03
N LEU A 125 -1.72 -3.67 9.49
CA LEU A 125 -1.97 -3.42 10.90
C LEU A 125 -2.29 -4.70 11.67
N ALA A 126 -3.05 -5.61 11.06
CA ALA A 126 -3.44 -6.88 11.69
C ALA A 126 -2.29 -7.91 11.71
N VAL A 127 -1.51 -8.01 10.64
CA VAL A 127 -0.50 -9.07 10.47
C VAL A 127 0.86 -8.69 11.04
N ALA A 128 1.24 -7.41 10.98
CA ALA A 128 2.50 -6.92 11.52
C ALA A 128 2.30 -5.72 12.47
N PRO A 129 1.48 -5.87 13.55
CA PRO A 129 1.20 -4.78 14.48
C PRO A 129 2.46 -4.25 15.17
N HIS A 130 3.43 -5.12 15.43
CA HIS A 130 4.72 -4.77 16.03
C HIS A 130 5.53 -3.75 15.20
N VAL A 131 5.25 -3.60 13.90
CA VAL A 131 5.86 -2.59 13.03
C VAL A 131 4.91 -1.41 12.82
N PHE A 132 3.64 -1.70 12.50
CA PHE A 132 2.72 -0.66 11.98
C PHE A 132 1.76 -0.07 13.00
N TRP A 133 1.59 -0.67 14.18
CA TRP A 133 0.62 -0.21 15.20
C TRP A 133 1.25 0.02 16.57
N ASP A 134 1.95 -0.95 17.12
CA ASP A 134 2.48 -0.90 18.48
C ASP A 134 3.44 0.28 18.71
N PRO A 135 4.35 0.63 17.76
CA PRO A 135 5.27 1.76 17.92
C PRO A 135 4.62 3.13 17.70
N LEU A 136 3.35 3.20 17.29
CA LEU A 136 2.68 4.48 17.08
C LEU A 136 2.36 5.17 18.41
N THR A 137 2.56 6.49 18.43
CA THR A 137 2.05 7.35 19.50
C THR A 137 0.53 7.35 19.54
N ILE A 138 -0.05 7.80 20.65
CA ILE A 138 -1.51 7.93 20.80
C ILE A 138 -2.10 8.78 19.66
N GLN A 139 -1.50 9.94 19.37
CA GLN A 139 -1.97 10.81 18.29
C GLN A 139 -1.91 10.13 16.92
N GLN A 140 -0.82 9.41 16.63
CA GLN A 140 -0.69 8.69 15.36
C GLN A 140 -1.73 7.56 15.22
N LYS A 141 -2.03 6.84 16.32
CA LYS A 141 -3.11 5.83 16.32
C LYS A 141 -4.47 6.47 16.04
N HIS A 142 -4.74 7.63 16.63
CA HIS A 142 -5.96 8.39 16.32
C HIS A 142 -6.03 8.82 14.85
N ASN A 143 -4.93 9.35 14.30
CA ASN A 143 -4.88 9.75 12.89
C ASN A 143 -5.14 8.57 11.94
N VAL A 144 -4.46 7.44 12.16
CA VAL A 144 -4.67 6.21 11.38
C VAL A 144 -6.10 5.69 11.51
N ALA A 145 -6.63 5.63 12.73
CA ALA A 145 -7.99 5.15 12.98
C ALA A 145 -9.05 6.06 12.34
N ASN A 146 -8.91 7.39 12.47
CA ASN A 146 -9.82 8.35 11.88
C ASN A 146 -9.80 8.27 10.35
N TRP A 147 -8.60 8.17 9.76
CA TRP A 147 -8.46 8.04 8.32
C TRP A 147 -9.13 6.76 7.83
N LEU A 148 -8.88 5.60 8.46
CA LEU A 148 -9.55 4.34 8.12
C LEU A 148 -11.07 4.36 8.36
N ALA A 149 -11.54 5.01 9.42
CA ALA A 149 -12.96 5.08 9.75
C ALA A 149 -13.75 5.96 8.77
N SER A 150 -13.09 6.91 8.09
CA SER A 150 -13.76 7.85 7.19
C SER A 150 -14.42 7.19 5.97
N ILE A 151 -14.09 5.93 5.64
CA ILE A 151 -14.79 5.16 4.59
C ILE A 151 -16.24 4.84 4.94
N ASN A 152 -16.60 4.74 6.23
CA ASN A 152 -17.94 4.32 6.65
C ASN A 152 -19.02 5.36 6.33
N GLU A 153 -18.63 6.61 6.05
CA GLU A 153 -19.54 7.71 5.75
C GLU A 153 -19.67 7.97 4.24
N ARG A 154 -19.10 7.10 3.38
CA ARG A 154 -18.96 7.33 1.93
C ARG A 154 -19.56 6.23 1.07
N GLU A 155 -20.03 6.60 -0.12
CA GLU A 155 -20.50 5.61 -1.10
C GLU A 155 -19.33 4.89 -1.78
N MET A 156 -19.32 3.55 -1.72
CA MET A 156 -18.29 2.73 -2.37
C MET A 156 -18.47 2.65 -3.90
N PRO A 157 -17.37 2.64 -4.68
CA PRO A 157 -17.42 2.41 -6.12
C PRO A 157 -18.16 1.12 -6.47
N ASN A 158 -19.09 1.20 -7.41
CA ASN A 158 -19.83 0.03 -7.92
C ASN A 158 -18.90 -0.85 -8.78
N THR A 159 -18.08 -1.67 -8.12
CA THR A 159 -17.07 -2.56 -8.70
C THR A 159 -17.34 -4.01 -8.31
N ASN A 160 -16.54 -4.95 -8.79
CA ASN A 160 -16.61 -6.39 -8.49
C ASN A 160 -16.40 -6.75 -7.00
N TRP A 161 -16.15 -5.77 -6.12
CA TRP A 161 -16.15 -5.92 -4.66
C TRP A 161 -17.44 -5.42 -3.99
N TYR A 162 -18.45 -5.01 -4.77
CA TYR A 162 -19.73 -4.54 -4.27
C TYR A 162 -20.55 -5.67 -3.64
N ASP A 163 -20.80 -5.57 -2.34
CA ASP A 163 -21.87 -6.32 -1.65
C ASP A 163 -23.11 -5.40 -1.53
N PRO A 164 -24.22 -5.71 -2.21
CA PRO A 164 -25.46 -4.92 -2.14
C PRO A 164 -26.10 -4.85 -0.74
N THR A 165 -25.61 -5.60 0.25
CA THR A 165 -26.20 -5.63 1.60
C THR A 165 -25.71 -4.53 2.54
N GLN A 166 -24.73 -3.70 2.17
CA GLN A 166 -24.22 -2.62 3.04
C GLN A 166 -25.14 -1.38 3.16
N ARG A 167 -26.37 -1.41 2.62
CA ARG A 167 -27.40 -0.36 2.81
C ARG A 167 -28.40 -0.66 3.94
N MET A 168 -27.95 -1.26 5.04
CA MET A 168 -28.64 -1.20 6.34
C MET A 168 -27.51 -1.20 7.39
N VAL A 169 -27.18 -0.10 8.06
CA VAL A 169 -27.97 0.56 9.11
C VAL A 169 -27.50 2.03 9.19
N ALA A 170 -28.46 2.92 9.45
CA ALA A 170 -28.31 4.36 9.66
C ALA A 170 -27.45 4.74 10.87
#